data_AF-A0A6P1DAX1-F1
#
_entry.id   AF-A0A6P1DAX1-F1
#
_cell.length_a   1.000
_cell.length_b   1.000
_cell.length_c   1.000
_cell.angle_alpha   90.00
_cell.angle_beta   90.00
_cell.angle_gamma   90.00
#
_symmetry.space_group_name_H-M   'P 1'
#
loop_
_entity.id
_entity.type
_entity.pdbx_description
1 polymer ?
#
loop_
_entity_poly.entity_id
_entity_poly.type
_entity_poly.pdbx_seq_one_letter_code
_entity_poly.pdbx_strand_id
1 'polypeptide(L)'
;MSNLRISEVAALMGVSDDTVRRYIDQGRLTAIQLDSGRKGIDGRELAEFLQQGNGVTETGATVATSARNRMRGIVTRIVKDTVMAQVEMQAGPYRLVSLMSRDSVDELGLEVGSIAVASVKSTHVVVEIPES
;
A
#
# COMPACT_ATOMS: atom_id res chain seq x y z
N MET A 1 -9.70 -5.91 -19.96
CA MET A 1 -8.76 -5.13 -19.13
C MET A 1 -9.50 -3.93 -18.60
N SER A 2 -9.25 -3.53 -17.36
CA SER A 2 -10.00 -2.46 -16.69
C SER A 2 -9.42 -1.08 -17.05
N ASN A 3 -10.29 -0.19 -17.52
CA ASN A 3 -9.98 1.23 -17.69
C ASN A 3 -10.34 1.96 -16.39
N LEU A 4 -9.38 2.62 -15.77
CA LEU A 4 -9.50 3.20 -14.43
C LEU A 4 -9.70 4.72 -14.52
N ARG A 5 -10.61 5.27 -13.72
CA ARG A 5 -10.74 6.73 -13.56
C ARG A 5 -9.52 7.27 -12.84
N ILE A 6 -9.20 8.55 -13.08
CA ILE A 6 -8.09 9.25 -12.41
C ILE A 6 -8.14 9.09 -10.88
N SER A 7 -9.32 9.16 -10.27
CA SER A 7 -9.49 8.99 -8.83
C SER A 7 -9.16 7.57 -8.35
N GLU A 8 -9.48 6.55 -9.14
CA GLU A 8 -9.15 5.16 -8.84
C GLU A 8 -7.64 4.92 -8.96
N VAL A 9 -7.02 5.49 -10.00
CA VAL A 9 -5.56 5.49 -10.16
C VAL A 9 -4.88 6.16 -8.97
N ALA A 10 -5.35 7.35 -8.57
CA ALA A 10 -4.77 8.12 -7.47
C ALA A 10 -4.81 7.32 -6.15
N ALA A 11 -5.95 6.68 -5.87
CA ALA A 11 -6.11 5.80 -4.72
C ALA A 11 -5.14 4.60 -4.77
N LEU A 12 -5.03 3.91 -5.92
CA LEU A 12 -4.11 2.77 -6.10
C LEU A 12 -2.64 3.17 -5.93
N MET A 13 -2.28 4.38 -6.37
CA MET A 13 -0.94 4.93 -6.26
C MET A 13 -0.64 5.56 -4.89
N GLY A 14 -1.65 5.77 -4.04
CA GLY A 14 -1.50 6.48 -2.76
C GLY A 14 -1.14 7.96 -2.92
N VAL A 15 -1.57 8.62 -4.00
CA VAL A 15 -1.31 10.04 -4.29
C VAL A 15 -2.61 10.82 -4.55
N SER A 16 -2.55 12.13 -4.72
CA SER A 16 -3.71 12.94 -5.12
C SER A 16 -4.03 12.82 -6.61
N ASP A 17 -5.29 13.06 -6.98
CA ASP A 17 -5.72 13.17 -8.38
C ASP A 17 -4.86 14.16 -9.18
N ASP A 18 -4.47 15.29 -8.58
CA ASP A 18 -3.61 16.27 -9.22
C ASP A 18 -2.20 15.75 -9.50
N THR A 19 -1.70 14.85 -8.65
CA THR A 19 -0.42 14.16 -8.92
C THR A 19 -0.54 13.26 -10.14
N VAL A 20 -1.66 12.55 -10.30
CA VAL A 20 -1.92 11.72 -11.48
C VAL A 20 -2.07 12.59 -12.74
N ARG A 21 -2.83 13.70 -12.67
CA ARG A 21 -2.94 14.66 -13.77
C ARG A 21 -1.59 15.20 -14.19
N ARG A 22 -0.75 15.57 -13.21
CA ARG A 22 0.62 16.03 -13.47
C ARG A 22 1.46 14.97 -14.18
N TYR A 23 1.33 13.70 -13.85
CA TYR A 23 2.04 12.63 -14.58
C TYR A 23 1.55 12.48 -16.02
N ILE A 24 0.26 12.69 -16.26
CA ILE A 24 -0.28 12.74 -17.63
C ILE A 24 0.30 13.94 -18.40
N ASP A 25 0.29 15.13 -17.80
CA ASP A 25 0.81 16.34 -18.42
C ASP A 25 2.31 16.25 -18.72
N GLN A 26 3.04 15.48 -17.92
CA GLN A 26 4.47 15.17 -18.12
C GLN A 26 4.73 14.04 -19.13
N GLY A 27 3.69 13.44 -19.72
CA GLY A 27 3.80 12.32 -20.66
C GLY A 27 4.26 11.01 -20.01
N ARG A 28 4.14 10.89 -18.68
CA ARG A 28 4.52 9.68 -17.92
C ARG A 28 3.39 8.64 -17.85
N LEU A 29 2.15 9.08 -18.06
CA LEU A 29 0.95 8.26 -18.16
C LEU A 29 0.09 8.78 -19.31
N THR A 30 -0.55 7.88 -20.05
CA THR A 30 -1.41 8.23 -21.18
C THR A 30 -2.86 8.29 -20.74
N ALA A 31 -3.51 9.43 -21.00
CA ALA A 31 -4.93 9.56 -20.72
C ALA A 31 -5.76 8.90 -21.84
N ILE A 32 -6.70 8.05 -21.44
CA ILE A 32 -7.74 7.49 -22.31
C ILE A 32 -9.09 8.15 -21.99
N GLN A 33 -10.03 8.09 -22.94
CA GLN A 33 -11.41 8.50 -22.70
C GLN A 33 -12.26 7.28 -22.37
N LEU A 34 -12.92 7.31 -21.23
CA LEU A 34 -13.83 6.26 -20.78
C LEU A 34 -15.19 6.40 -21.45
N ASP A 35 -15.98 5.33 -21.47
CA ASP A 35 -17.37 5.34 -21.98
C ASP A 35 -18.27 6.38 -21.29
N SER A 36 -17.93 6.74 -20.05
CA SER A 36 -18.59 7.82 -19.30
C SER A 36 -18.20 9.25 -19.72
N GLY A 37 -17.37 9.41 -20.76
CA GLY A 37 -16.82 10.69 -21.23
C GLY A 37 -15.67 11.26 -20.37
N ARG A 38 -15.39 10.66 -19.21
CA ARG A 38 -14.30 11.07 -18.30
C ARG A 38 -12.94 10.56 -18.76
N LYS A 39 -11.88 11.28 -18.37
CA LYS A 39 -10.49 10.80 -18.52
C LYS A 39 -10.22 9.63 -17.56
N GLY A 40 -9.50 8.65 -18.07
CA GLY A 40 -9.00 7.50 -17.33
C GLY A 40 -7.62 7.07 -17.81
N ILE A 41 -7.15 5.94 -17.31
CA ILE A 41 -5.87 5.32 -17.65
C ILE A 41 -6.10 3.83 -17.87
N ASP A 42 -5.43 3.26 -18.86
CA ASP A 42 -5.43 1.81 -19.08
C ASP A 42 -4.73 1.08 -17.92
N GLY A 43 -5.38 0.06 -17.36
CA GLY A 43 -4.86 -0.66 -16.21
C GLY A 43 -3.51 -1.36 -16.44
N ARG A 44 -3.19 -1.77 -17.67
CA ARG A 44 -1.88 -2.36 -18.02
C ARG A 44 -0.79 -1.31 -17.99
N GLU A 45 -1.04 -0.14 -18.58
CA GLU A 45 -0.09 0.97 -18.54
C GLU A 45 0.20 1.41 -17.10
N LEU A 46 -0.83 1.51 -16.25
CA LEU A 46 -0.65 1.83 -14.84
C LEU A 46 0.23 0.77 -14.13
N ALA A 47 0.01 -0.51 -14.40
CA ALA A 47 0.79 -1.59 -13.82
C ALA A 47 2.27 -1.51 -14.25
N GLU A 48 2.54 -1.25 -15.52
CA GLU A 48 3.89 -1.05 -16.06
C GLU A 48 4.58 0.17 -15.41
N PHE A 49 3.83 1.27 -15.23
CA PHE A 49 4.32 2.48 -14.57
C PHE A 49 4.72 2.23 -13.11
N LEU A 50 3.90 1.48 -12.35
CA LEU A 50 4.14 1.19 -10.93
C LEU A 50 5.32 0.23 -10.70
N GLN A 51 5.54 -0.72 -11.59
CA GLN A 51 6.68 -1.65 -11.50
C GLN A 51 8.03 -0.95 -11.60
N GLN A 52 8.09 0.22 -12.25
CA GLN A 52 9.31 1.01 -12.41
C GLN A 52 9.69 1.82 -11.14
N GLY A 53 8.97 1.63 -10.02
CA GLY A 53 9.26 2.33 -8.75
C GLY A 53 8.80 3.79 -8.71
N ASN A 54 8.02 4.22 -9.70
CA ASN A 54 7.64 5.61 -9.92
C ASN A 54 6.54 6.15 -8.97
N GLY A 55 6.19 5.41 -7.90
CA GLY A 55 5.06 5.74 -7.02
C GLY A 55 5.17 5.33 -5.54
N VAL A 56 6.29 4.76 -5.07
CA VAL A 56 6.38 4.25 -3.68
C VAL A 56 7.27 5.16 -2.82
N THR A 57 6.75 5.60 -1.67
CA THR A 57 7.49 6.36 -0.67
C THR A 57 8.54 5.46 0.00
N GLU A 58 9.77 5.96 0.18
CA GLU A 58 10.88 5.22 0.77
C GLU A 58 10.49 4.62 2.13
N THR A 59 10.48 3.28 2.19
CA THR A 59 10.28 2.58 3.45
C THR A 59 11.65 2.41 4.09
N GLY A 60 11.87 3.05 5.25
CA GLY A 60 13.16 3.21 5.93
C GLY A 60 14.11 2.00 5.92
N ALA A 61 15.40 2.25 6.07
CA ALA A 61 16.47 1.28 5.82
C ALA A 61 16.34 -0.02 6.64
N THR A 62 16.56 -1.17 5.98
CA THR A 62 16.73 -2.48 6.60
C THR A 62 17.89 -3.18 5.87
N VAL A 63 18.82 -3.79 6.61
CA VAL A 63 20.10 -4.28 6.06
C VAL A 63 19.91 -5.41 5.03
N ALA A 64 18.99 -6.35 5.27
CA ALA A 64 18.52 -7.32 4.28
C ALA A 64 17.24 -8.01 4.80
N THR A 65 16.25 -8.23 3.93
CA THR A 65 15.06 -9.04 4.25
C THR A 65 14.48 -9.67 2.98
N SER A 66 13.92 -10.87 3.08
CA SER A 66 13.27 -11.57 1.94
C SER A 66 11.82 -11.16 1.73
N ALA A 67 11.22 -10.48 2.71
CA ALA A 67 9.87 -9.94 2.59
C ALA A 67 9.86 -8.75 1.62
N ARG A 68 9.03 -8.85 0.56
CA ARG A 68 8.98 -7.85 -0.51
C ARG A 68 7.95 -6.75 -0.27
N ASN A 69 6.93 -7.02 0.53
CA ASN A 69 5.90 -6.04 0.86
C ASN A 69 6.27 -5.38 2.17
N ARG A 70 6.58 -4.08 2.13
CA ARG A 70 6.92 -3.29 3.32
C ARG A 70 6.03 -2.06 3.35
N MET A 71 5.32 -1.90 4.46
CA MET A 71 4.30 -0.86 4.62
C MET A 71 4.61 -0.10 5.90
N ARG A 72 5.14 1.12 5.75
CA ARG A 72 5.35 2.03 6.89
C ARG A 72 3.99 2.54 7.36
N GLY A 73 3.77 2.51 8.67
CA GLY A 73 2.53 2.94 9.28
C GLY A 73 2.71 3.37 10.73
N ILE A 74 1.58 3.70 11.35
CA ILE A 74 1.48 4.01 12.78
C ILE A 74 0.64 2.94 13.47
N VAL A 75 1.09 2.47 14.63
CA VAL A 75 0.33 1.53 15.47
C VAL A 75 -0.87 2.25 16.05
N THR A 76 -2.07 1.71 15.84
CA THR A 76 -3.34 2.30 16.28
C THR A 76 -3.97 1.56 17.44
N ARG A 77 -3.67 0.26 17.61
CA ARG A 77 -4.19 -0.55 18.71
C ARG A 77 -3.28 -1.76 18.98
N ILE A 78 -3.17 -2.12 20.25
CA ILE A 78 -2.50 -3.35 20.70
C ILE A 78 -3.43 -4.07 21.68
N VAL A 79 -3.64 -5.37 21.45
CA VAL A 79 -4.32 -6.26 22.40
C VAL A 79 -3.36 -7.39 22.73
N LYS A 80 -2.95 -7.52 23.99
CA LYS A 80 -2.06 -8.59 24.45
C LYS A 80 -2.87 -9.61 25.25
N ASP A 81 -2.70 -10.87 24.93
CA ASP A 81 -3.10 -11.99 25.78
C ASP A 81 -1.85 -12.53 26.51
N THR A 82 -1.89 -13.79 26.96
CA THR A 82 -0.82 -14.45 27.70
C THR A 82 0.38 -14.74 26.79
N VAL A 83 0.14 -15.29 25.60
CA VAL A 83 1.21 -15.71 24.66
C VAL A 83 1.24 -14.85 23.39
N MET A 84 0.08 -14.41 22.94
CA MET A 84 -0.09 -13.72 21.66
C MET A 84 -0.46 -12.26 21.87
N ALA A 85 -0.18 -11.46 20.86
CA ALA A 85 -0.65 -10.10 20.74
C ALA A 85 -1.18 -9.83 19.34
N GLN A 86 -2.25 -9.05 19.27
CA GLN A 86 -2.78 -8.46 18.07
C GLN A 86 -2.32 -7.01 18.01
N VAL A 87 -1.66 -6.63 16.92
CA VAL A 87 -1.22 -5.26 16.64
C VAL A 87 -1.93 -4.76 15.40
N GLU A 88 -2.64 -3.64 15.53
CA GLU A 88 -3.27 -2.96 14.41
C GLU A 88 -2.44 -1.73 14.01
N MET A 89 -2.30 -1.50 12.71
CA MET A 89 -1.54 -0.38 12.15
C MET A 89 -2.32 0.29 11.02
N GLN A 90 -2.21 1.61 10.93
CA GLN A 90 -2.63 2.37 9.74
C GLN A 90 -1.41 2.61 8.84
N ALA A 91 -1.45 2.11 7.60
CA ALA A 91 -0.38 2.26 6.62
C ALA A 91 -0.95 2.77 5.29
N GLY A 92 -0.84 4.08 5.05
CA GLY A 92 -1.52 4.74 3.94
C GLY A 92 -3.05 4.59 4.07
N PRO A 93 -3.78 4.18 3.03
CA PRO A 93 -5.23 3.94 3.11
C PRO A 93 -5.59 2.59 3.78
N TYR A 94 -4.61 1.75 4.11
CA TYR A 94 -4.85 0.38 4.56
C TYR A 94 -4.73 0.23 6.07
N ARG A 95 -5.69 -0.49 6.68
CA ARG A 95 -5.58 -1.01 8.04
C ARG A 95 -4.96 -2.41 7.99
N LEU A 96 -3.82 -2.58 8.66
CA LEU A 96 -3.13 -3.86 8.78
C LEU A 96 -3.32 -4.43 10.17
N VAL A 97 -3.48 -5.76 10.25
CA VAL A 97 -3.56 -6.49 11.51
C VAL A 97 -2.48 -7.57 11.49
N SER A 98 -1.60 -7.54 12.49
CA SER A 98 -0.58 -8.56 12.72
C SER A 98 -0.90 -9.34 13.98
N LEU A 99 -0.76 -10.65 13.91
CA LEU A 99 -0.70 -11.52 15.08
C LEU A 99 0.76 -11.90 15.29
N MET A 100 1.29 -11.58 16.47
CA MET A 100 2.67 -11.88 16.87
C MET A 100 2.72 -12.29 18.33
N SER A 101 3.86 -12.76 18.83
CA SER A 101 3.95 -13.09 20.26
C SER A 101 3.84 -11.82 21.10
N ARG A 102 3.34 -11.97 22.33
CA ARG A 102 3.36 -10.92 23.34
C ARG A 102 4.78 -10.40 23.55
N ASP A 103 5.74 -11.32 23.68
CA ASP A 103 7.15 -10.97 23.90
C ASP A 103 7.72 -10.12 22.76
N SER A 104 7.36 -10.39 21.50
CA SER A 104 7.79 -9.53 20.38
C SER A 104 7.26 -8.11 20.47
N VAL A 105 6.05 -7.89 20.96
CA VAL A 105 5.52 -6.54 21.18
C VAL A 105 6.32 -5.82 22.25
N ASP A 106 6.64 -6.52 23.34
CA ASP A 106 7.38 -5.98 24.48
C ASP A 106 8.85 -5.70 24.11
N GLU A 107 9.53 -6.64 23.44
CA GLU A 107 10.92 -6.50 22.97
C GLU A 107 11.09 -5.37 21.95
N LEU A 108 10.12 -5.18 21.06
CA LEU A 108 10.12 -4.10 20.08
C LEU A 108 9.71 -2.74 20.68
N GLY A 109 9.25 -2.72 21.94
CA GLY A 109 8.75 -1.52 22.60
C GLY A 109 7.56 -0.89 21.85
N LEU A 110 6.69 -1.72 21.26
CA LEU A 110 5.55 -1.22 20.49
C LEU A 110 4.47 -0.68 21.42
N GLU A 111 4.04 0.54 21.10
CA GLU A 111 2.98 1.26 21.79
C GLU A 111 2.00 1.83 20.76
N VAL A 112 0.79 2.19 21.19
CA VAL A 112 -0.13 2.96 20.35
C VAL A 112 0.53 4.31 20.03
N GLY A 113 0.69 4.62 18.75
CA GLY A 113 1.42 5.78 18.25
C GLY A 113 2.82 5.48 17.70
N SER A 114 3.36 4.27 17.92
CA SER A 114 4.68 3.89 17.36
C SER A 114 4.66 3.89 15.84
N ILE A 115 5.70 4.45 15.22
CA ILE A 115 5.96 4.26 13.79
C ILE A 115 6.62 2.90 13.61
N ALA A 116 6.01 2.05 12.80
CA ALA A 116 6.53 0.72 12.50
C ALA A 116 6.42 0.39 11.01
N VAL A 117 7.13 -0.65 10.58
CA VAL A 117 7.04 -1.19 9.22
C VAL A 117 6.45 -2.58 9.29
N ALA A 118 5.24 -2.75 8.75
CA ALA A 118 4.67 -4.07 8.54
C ALA A 118 5.37 -4.72 7.35
N SER A 119 5.85 -5.94 7.53
CA SER A 119 6.62 -6.68 6.52
C SER A 119 5.93 -8.00 6.22
N VAL A 120 5.53 -8.20 4.96
CA VAL A 120 4.78 -9.39 4.53
C VAL A 120 5.55 -10.13 3.45
N LYS A 121 5.79 -11.43 3.67
CA LYS A 121 6.43 -12.31 2.69
C LYS A 121 5.49 -12.51 1.49
N SER A 122 6.01 -12.42 0.27
CA SER A 122 5.22 -12.51 -0.96
C SER A 122 4.39 -13.79 -1.06
N THR A 123 4.88 -14.89 -0.51
CA THR A 123 4.18 -16.19 -0.52
C THR A 123 2.93 -16.23 0.36
N HIS A 124 2.63 -15.17 1.13
CA HIS A 124 1.43 -15.04 1.96
C HIS A 124 0.43 -14.02 1.40
N VAL A 125 0.69 -13.45 0.22
CA VAL A 125 -0.24 -12.53 -0.44
C VAL A 125 -1.17 -13.34 -1.34
N VAL A 126 -2.47 -13.10 -1.19
CA VAL A 126 -3.52 -13.64 -2.07
C VAL A 126 -3.98 -12.52 -3.00
N VAL A 127 -4.22 -12.86 -4.28
CA VAL A 127 -4.72 -11.91 -5.29
C VAL A 127 -6.12 -12.34 -5.70
N GLU A 128 -7.06 -11.41 -5.63
CA GLU A 128 -8.47 -11.62 -5.94
C GLU A 128 -8.93 -10.56 -6.94
N ILE A 129 -9.93 -10.90 -7.76
CA ILE A 129 -10.61 -9.95 -8.65
C ILE A 129 -11.98 -9.66 -8.00
N PRO A 130 -12.37 -8.40 -7.80
CA PRO A 130 -13.64 -8.07 -7.17
C PRO A 130 -14.83 -8.58 -8.00
N GLU A 131 -15.92 -8.94 -7.32
CA GLU A 131 -17.22 -9.15 -7.98
C GLU A 131 -17.69 -7.83 -8.61
N SER A 132 -18.31 -7.95 -9.80
CA SER A 132 -18.72 -6.81 -10.64
C SER A 132 -20.05 -6.19 -10.22
#